data_AF-A0A7K8U883-F1
#
_entry.id   AF-A0A7K8U883-F1
#
_cell.length_a   1.000
_cell.length_b   1.000
_cell.length_c   1.000
_cell.angle_alpha   90.00
_cell.angle_beta   90.00
_cell.angle_gamma   90.00
#
_symmetry.space_group_name_H-M   'P 1'
#
loop_
_entity.id
_entity.type
_entity.pdbx_description
1 polymer ?
#
loop_
_entity_poly.entity_id
_entity_poly.type
_entity_poly.pdbx_seq_one_letter_code
_entity_poly.pdbx_strand_id
1 'polypeptide(L)'
;PKDAVKALKKKLSKNCNHKEIRLTLSLLDMCIENCGPRFQSLVVKKDFCKDKLVKLLNPRYNLPIDMQEKILTFIMTWARGFQGMVDVSEVKEVYLELLKKGVEFPCSDTSRGGPKTSSQPSTKSSPSSANPAKHSLLPLPTGPTLLLTPEQIGKLYSELDMAKMNVRVMSSILKDNVPGSENPDDMNLLQ
;
A
#
# COMPACT_ATOMS: atom_id res chain seq x y z
N PRO A 1 -14.56 -5.44 25.48
CA PRO A 1 -13.43 -5.72 24.55
C PRO A 1 -13.36 -7.15 24.03
N LYS A 2 -13.38 -8.17 24.92
CA LYS A 2 -13.25 -9.59 24.52
C LYS A 2 -14.35 -10.04 23.55
N ASP A 3 -15.61 -9.74 23.84
CA ASP A 3 -16.72 -10.14 22.96
C ASP A 3 -16.71 -9.39 21.62
N ALA A 4 -16.33 -8.11 21.63
CA ALA A 4 -16.15 -7.34 20.41
C ALA A 4 -15.07 -7.96 19.49
N VAL A 5 -13.90 -8.30 20.05
CA VAL A 5 -12.84 -8.99 19.30
C VAL A 5 -13.31 -10.36 18.80
N LYS A 6 -14.06 -11.12 19.61
CA LYS A 6 -14.64 -12.40 19.18
C LYS A 6 -15.61 -12.23 18.02
N ALA A 7 -16.44 -11.19 18.04
CA ALA A 7 -17.35 -10.85 16.96
C ALA A 7 -16.59 -10.47 15.68
N LEU A 8 -15.54 -9.64 15.78
CA LEU A 8 -14.66 -9.29 14.66
C LEU A 8 -14.00 -10.54 14.05
N LYS A 9 -13.41 -11.41 14.88
CA LYS A 9 -12.82 -12.69 14.43
C LYS A 9 -13.84 -13.54 13.68
N LYS A 10 -15.07 -13.63 14.20
CA LYS A 10 -16.17 -14.39 13.57
C LYS A 10 -16.57 -13.78 12.23
N LYS A 11 -16.66 -12.46 12.13
CA LYS A 11 -17.01 -11.77 10.88
C LYS A 11 -15.96 -11.95 9.79
N LEU A 12 -14.68 -11.77 10.12
CA LEU A 12 -13.56 -11.99 9.18
C LEU A 12 -13.42 -13.45 8.73
N SER A 13 -13.82 -14.42 9.56
CA SER A 13 -13.70 -15.86 9.22
C SER A 13 -14.93 -16.43 8.51
N LYS A 14 -16.12 -15.93 8.83
CA LYS A 14 -17.39 -16.49 8.33
C LYS A 14 -17.75 -15.95 6.95
N ASN A 15 -17.39 -14.70 6.65
CA ASN A 15 -17.86 -14.03 5.45
C ASN A 15 -16.69 -13.63 4.55
N CYS A 16 -16.68 -14.17 3.32
CA CYS A 16 -15.70 -13.82 2.30
C CYS A 16 -16.18 -12.69 1.38
N ASN A 17 -17.33 -12.07 1.69
CA ASN A 17 -17.82 -10.91 0.94
C ASN A 17 -16.89 -9.72 1.16
N HIS A 18 -16.29 -9.22 0.07
CA HIS A 18 -15.36 -8.10 0.10
C HIS A 18 -15.95 -6.84 0.74
N LYS A 19 -17.26 -6.58 0.56
CA LYS A 19 -17.93 -5.42 1.18
C LYS A 19 -17.95 -5.54 2.71
N GLU A 20 -18.28 -6.72 3.24
CA GLU A 20 -18.30 -6.95 4.69
C GLU A 20 -16.90 -6.92 5.28
N ILE A 21 -15.91 -7.51 4.59
CA ILE A 21 -14.52 -7.46 5.04
C ILE A 21 -14.05 -6.00 5.07
N ARG A 22 -14.32 -5.21 4.03
CA ARG A 22 -13.96 -3.78 3.97
C ARG A 22 -14.51 -3.02 5.17
N LEU A 23 -15.81 -3.15 5.42
CA LEU A 23 -16.46 -2.50 6.58
C LEU A 23 -15.88 -2.98 7.91
N THR A 24 -15.55 -4.27 8.02
CA THR A 24 -14.95 -4.84 9.23
C THR A 24 -13.53 -4.31 9.46
N LEU A 25 -12.72 -4.15 8.40
CA LEU A 25 -11.39 -3.56 8.48
C LEU A 25 -11.46 -2.07 8.85
N SER A 26 -12.41 -1.30 8.29
CA SER A 26 -12.64 0.09 8.69
C SER A 26 -13.08 0.20 10.16
N LEU A 27 -13.98 -0.67 10.61
CA LEU A 27 -14.39 -0.70 12.01
C LEU A 27 -13.23 -1.04 12.94
N LEU A 28 -12.39 -2.00 12.54
CA LEU A 28 -11.20 -2.39 13.28
C LEU A 28 -10.22 -1.23 13.43
N ASP A 29 -9.99 -0.47 12.36
CA ASP A 29 -9.15 0.73 12.35
C ASP A 29 -9.63 1.73 13.40
N MET A 30 -10.91 2.12 13.32
CA MET A 30 -11.54 3.03 14.28
C MET A 30 -11.45 2.49 15.71
N CYS A 31 -11.65 1.18 15.92
CA CYS A 31 -11.55 0.58 17.24
C CYS A 31 -10.12 0.61 17.78
N ILE A 32 -9.09 0.46 16.95
CA ILE A 32 -7.70 0.51 17.39
C ILE A 32 -7.29 1.93 17.79
N GLU A 33 -7.73 2.93 17.03
CA GLU A 33 -7.45 4.34 17.29
C GLU A 33 -8.22 4.87 18.53
N ASN A 34 -9.46 4.41 18.73
CA ASN A 34 -10.34 4.96 19.76
C ASN A 34 -10.42 4.09 21.04
N CYS A 35 -9.96 2.84 21.02
CA CYS A 35 -9.95 1.99 22.21
C CYS A 35 -8.58 1.93 22.88
N GLY A 36 -8.57 1.81 24.21
CA GLY A 36 -7.34 1.71 24.99
C GLY A 36 -6.59 0.37 24.90
N PRO A 37 -5.46 0.25 25.64
CA PRO A 37 -4.54 -0.89 25.62
C PRO A 37 -5.17 -2.26 25.82
N ARG A 38 -6.27 -2.34 26.60
CA ARG A 38 -7.01 -3.59 26.86
C ARG A 38 -7.63 -4.18 25.61
N PHE A 39 -8.03 -3.35 24.64
CA PHE A 39 -8.53 -3.83 23.35
C PHE A 39 -7.37 -4.15 22.41
N GLN A 40 -6.41 -3.23 22.30
CA GLN A 40 -5.22 -3.39 21.45
C GLN A 40 -4.47 -4.70 21.76
N SER A 41 -4.25 -5.03 23.04
CA SER A 41 -3.60 -6.27 23.49
C SER A 41 -4.31 -7.56 23.01
N LEU A 42 -5.62 -7.51 22.74
CA LEU A 42 -6.36 -8.66 22.22
C LEU A 42 -6.28 -8.77 20.69
N VAL A 43 -6.09 -7.66 20.00
CA VAL A 43 -6.02 -7.60 18.53
C VAL A 43 -4.61 -7.92 18.02
N VAL A 44 -3.57 -7.57 18.77
CA VAL A 44 -2.16 -7.79 18.39
C VAL A 44 -1.67 -9.22 18.62
N LYS A 45 -2.54 -10.09 19.14
CA LYS A 45 -2.20 -11.50 19.33
C LYS A 45 -2.07 -12.23 18.01
N LYS A 46 -1.22 -13.25 17.98
CA LYS A 46 -0.98 -14.10 16.82
C LYS A 46 -2.27 -14.72 16.30
N ASP A 47 -3.18 -15.10 17.20
CA ASP A 47 -4.46 -15.71 16.85
C ASP A 47 -5.45 -14.76 16.14
N PHE A 48 -5.26 -13.45 16.26
CA PHE A 48 -5.99 -12.45 15.48
C PHE A 48 -5.20 -12.10 14.22
N CYS A 49 -3.94 -11.65 14.37
CA CYS A 49 -3.13 -11.19 13.25
C CYS A 49 -2.88 -12.31 12.22
N LYS A 50 -2.37 -13.47 12.63
CA LYS A 50 -2.04 -14.57 11.73
C LYS A 50 -3.30 -15.29 11.23
N ASP A 51 -4.17 -15.73 12.14
CA ASP A 51 -5.26 -16.64 11.76
C ASP A 51 -6.47 -15.95 11.13
N LYS A 52 -6.56 -14.62 11.23
CA LYS A 52 -7.66 -13.82 10.66
C LYS A 52 -7.16 -12.87 9.58
N LEU A 53 -6.19 -12.01 9.89
CA LEU A 53 -5.75 -11.00 8.92
C LEU A 53 -4.86 -11.61 7.83
N VAL A 54 -3.76 -12.28 8.21
CA VAL A 54 -2.85 -12.90 7.23
C VAL A 54 -3.55 -14.00 6.43
N LYS A 55 -4.48 -14.72 7.04
CA LYS A 55 -5.30 -15.70 6.33
C LYS A 55 -6.06 -15.08 5.15
N LEU A 56 -6.58 -13.85 5.28
CA LEU A 56 -7.30 -13.14 4.22
C LEU A 56 -6.39 -12.68 3.07
N LEU A 57 -5.08 -12.56 3.31
CA LEU A 57 -4.09 -12.27 2.27
C LEU A 57 -3.79 -13.48 1.37
N ASN A 58 -4.34 -14.66 1.69
CA ASN A 58 -4.15 -15.83 0.84
C ASN A 58 -4.82 -15.60 -0.54
N PRO A 59 -4.14 -15.90 -1.66
CA PRO A 59 -4.70 -15.75 -3.01
C PRO A 59 -6.07 -16.40 -3.20
N ARG A 60 -6.40 -17.44 -2.42
CA ARG A 60 -7.72 -18.11 -2.43
C ARG A 60 -8.89 -17.16 -2.18
N TYR A 61 -8.69 -16.06 -1.45
CA TYR A 61 -9.75 -15.10 -1.13
C TYR A 61 -9.92 -13.99 -2.17
N ASN A 62 -9.00 -13.89 -3.14
CA ASN A 62 -9.02 -12.90 -4.23
C ASN A 62 -9.38 -11.49 -3.73
N LEU A 63 -8.75 -11.06 -2.63
CA LEU A 63 -9.08 -9.81 -1.97
C LEU A 63 -8.59 -8.61 -2.81
N PRO A 64 -9.38 -7.53 -2.94
CA PRO A 64 -8.93 -6.31 -3.63
C PRO A 64 -7.63 -5.75 -3.05
N ILE A 65 -6.78 -5.16 -3.91
CA ILE A 65 -5.43 -4.69 -3.56
C ILE A 65 -5.48 -3.68 -2.41
N ASP A 66 -6.41 -2.72 -2.45
CA ASP A 66 -6.61 -1.70 -1.41
C ASP A 66 -6.83 -2.31 -0.02
N MET A 67 -7.54 -3.44 0.03
CA MET A 67 -7.82 -4.15 1.27
C MET A 67 -6.62 -4.98 1.75
N GLN A 68 -5.83 -5.54 0.83
CA GLN A 68 -4.59 -6.23 1.17
C GLN A 68 -3.58 -5.26 1.78
N GLU A 69 -3.37 -4.11 1.14
CA GLU A 69 -2.49 -3.05 1.63
C GLU A 69 -2.92 -2.55 3.01
N LYS A 70 -4.22 -2.39 3.25
CA LYS A 70 -4.76 -2.01 4.56
C LYS A 70 -4.41 -3.04 5.64
N ILE A 71 -4.54 -4.32 5.35
CA ILE A 71 -4.17 -5.41 6.27
C ILE A 71 -2.65 -5.39 6.57
N LEU A 72 -1.82 -5.24 5.54
CA LEU A 72 -0.38 -5.15 5.69
C LEU A 72 0.03 -3.93 6.52
N THR A 73 -0.63 -2.79 6.29
CA THR A 73 -0.45 -1.56 7.06
C THR A 73 -0.77 -1.77 8.54
N PHE A 74 -1.86 -2.48 8.86
CA PHE A 74 -2.17 -2.83 10.25
C PHE A 74 -1.06 -3.63 10.91
N ILE A 75 -0.62 -4.73 10.28
CA ILE A 75 0.42 -5.61 10.83
C ILE A 75 1.73 -4.83 11.04
N MET A 76 2.13 -4.02 10.06
CA MET A 76 3.32 -3.19 10.15
C MET A 76 3.22 -2.18 11.29
N THR A 77 2.10 -1.43 11.35
CA THR A 77 1.89 -0.37 12.34
C THR A 77 1.88 -0.96 13.75
N TRP A 78 1.17 -2.07 13.96
CA TRP A 78 1.08 -2.70 15.28
C TRP A 78 2.40 -3.34 15.70
N ALA A 79 3.21 -3.86 14.76
CA ALA A 79 4.55 -4.36 15.06
C ALA A 79 5.53 -3.26 15.52
N ARG A 80 5.28 -2.00 15.17
CA ARG A 80 6.04 -0.83 15.66
C ARG A 80 5.68 -0.45 17.09
N GLY A 81 4.53 -0.89 17.59
CA GLY A 81 4.04 -0.62 18.93
C GLY A 81 2.98 0.47 19.00
N PHE A 82 2.35 0.57 20.16
CA PHE A 82 1.36 1.60 20.50
C PHE A 82 1.98 2.58 21.50
N GLN A 83 1.43 3.79 21.64
CA GLN A 83 1.87 4.75 22.68
C GLN A 83 1.62 4.26 24.12
N GLY A 84 0.89 3.16 24.32
CA GLY A 84 0.70 2.51 25.63
C GLY A 84 1.54 1.24 25.80
N MET A 85 1.65 0.75 27.04
CA MET A 85 2.30 -0.53 27.37
C MET A 85 1.47 -1.73 26.86
N VAL A 86 1.46 -1.95 25.55
CA VAL A 86 0.90 -3.14 24.91
C VAL A 86 2.06 -4.00 24.45
N ASP A 87 2.06 -5.27 24.87
CA ASP A 87 3.01 -6.25 24.33
C ASP A 87 2.67 -6.55 22.87
N VAL A 88 3.60 -6.24 21.98
CA VAL A 88 3.49 -6.43 20.52
C VAL A 88 4.46 -7.49 20.00
N SER A 89 5.04 -8.30 20.89
CA SER A 89 6.00 -9.35 20.52
C SER A 89 5.41 -10.35 19.52
N GLU A 90 4.16 -10.76 19.72
CA GLU A 90 3.46 -11.70 18.84
C GLU A 90 3.21 -11.13 17.43
N VAL A 91 2.68 -9.91 17.32
CA VAL A 91 2.46 -9.28 16.00
C VAL A 91 3.77 -8.96 15.29
N LYS A 92 4.84 -8.63 16.04
CA LYS A 92 6.18 -8.43 15.50
C LYS A 92 6.76 -9.71 14.92
N GLU A 93 6.54 -10.85 15.56
CA GLU A 93 6.90 -12.17 15.01
C GLU A 93 6.18 -12.41 13.67
N VAL A 94 4.87 -12.13 13.60
CA VAL A 94 4.08 -12.27 12.36
C VAL A 94 4.59 -11.35 11.26
N TYR A 95 4.90 -10.10 11.57
CA TYR A 95 5.48 -9.13 10.63
C TYR A 95 6.80 -9.63 10.05
N LEU A 96 7.73 -10.10 10.90
CA LEU A 96 9.01 -10.64 10.46
C LEU A 96 8.86 -11.94 9.66
N GLU A 97 7.89 -12.80 10.01
CA GLU A 97 7.58 -14.00 9.23
C GLU A 97 7.12 -13.66 7.81
N LEU A 98 6.31 -12.61 7.65
CA LEU A 98 5.85 -12.12 6.35
C LEU A 98 6.99 -11.50 5.54
N LEU A 99 7.86 -10.71 6.16
CA LEU A 99 9.06 -10.18 5.51
C LEU A 99 9.98 -11.30 5.01
N LYS A 100 10.20 -12.34 5.83
CA LYS A 100 11.01 -13.51 5.44
C LYS A 100 10.40 -14.27 4.26
N LYS A 101 9.08 -14.25 4.10
CA LYS A 101 8.37 -14.83 2.96
C LYS A 101 8.40 -13.95 1.70
N GLY A 102 9.01 -12.76 1.76
CA GLY A 102 9.07 -11.83 0.64
C GLY A 102 7.81 -10.98 0.46
N VAL A 103 6.97 -10.86 1.49
CA VAL A 103 5.81 -9.96 1.44
C VAL A 103 6.30 -8.52 1.54
N GLU A 104 6.02 -7.72 0.51
CA GLU A 104 6.30 -6.29 0.51
C GLU A 104 5.25 -5.55 1.34
N PHE A 105 5.72 -4.74 2.30
CA PHE A 105 4.86 -3.88 3.10
C PHE A 105 4.89 -2.46 2.55
N PRO A 106 3.76 -1.73 2.56
CA PRO A 106 3.75 -0.33 2.17
C PRO A 106 4.69 0.48 3.07
N CYS A 107 5.66 1.19 2.48
CA CYS A 107 6.63 2.00 3.21
C CYS A 107 5.90 3.05 4.07
N SER A 108 5.82 2.79 5.38
CA SER A 108 5.48 3.85 6.34
C SER A 108 6.75 4.65 6.58
N ASP A 109 6.93 5.74 5.84
CA ASP A 109 8.05 6.68 6.01
C ASP A 109 8.17 7.09 7.48
N THR A 110 9.14 6.49 8.16
CA THR A 110 9.57 6.92 9.49
C THR A 110 11.02 6.50 9.63
N SER A 111 11.88 7.45 9.24
CA SER A 111 13.21 7.72 9.78
C SER A 111 13.98 6.50 10.31
N ARG A 112 14.95 6.03 9.52
CA ARG A 112 16.04 5.20 10.02
C ARG A 112 17.39 5.69 9.49
N GLY A 113 18.01 6.54 10.31
CA GLY A 113 19.44 6.54 10.62
C GLY A 113 20.42 6.53 9.45
N GLY A 114 21.02 7.69 9.18
CA GLY A 114 22.20 7.77 8.33
C GLY A 114 23.41 7.03 8.92
N PRO A 115 24.45 6.85 8.10
CA PRO A 115 25.82 7.01 8.56
C PRO A 115 26.56 8.09 7.76
N LYS A 116 27.06 9.06 8.52
CA LYS A 116 28.43 9.59 8.49
C LYS A 116 29.01 10.08 7.16
N THR A 117 29.24 11.39 7.17
CA THR A 117 30.52 12.06 6.83
C THR A 117 31.08 11.85 5.42
N SER A 118 30.96 12.89 4.58
CA SER A 118 32.14 13.45 3.91
C SER A 118 31.86 14.87 3.41
N SER A 119 32.48 15.83 4.10
CA SER A 119 33.34 16.89 3.55
C SER A 119 32.91 17.67 2.28
N GLN A 120 32.55 18.96 2.52
CA GLN A 120 32.98 20.16 1.76
C GLN A 120 32.45 20.42 0.32
N PRO A 121 32.62 21.65 -0.26
CA PRO A 121 32.45 22.99 0.31
C PRO A 121 31.75 24.02 -0.65
N SER A 122 31.22 25.10 -0.06
CA SER A 122 31.27 26.51 -0.51
C SER A 122 31.13 26.92 -2.00
N THR A 123 30.11 27.75 -2.31
CA THR A 123 30.21 29.00 -3.14
C THR A 123 28.94 29.86 -2.90
N LYS A 124 28.98 30.93 -2.07
CA LYS A 124 29.14 32.35 -2.43
C LYS A 124 28.34 32.84 -3.65
N SER A 125 27.29 33.66 -3.42
CA SER A 125 27.23 35.11 -3.77
C SER A 125 25.78 35.67 -3.80
N SER A 126 25.50 36.70 -2.98
CA SER A 126 24.34 37.62 -3.04
C SER A 126 24.50 38.66 -4.18
N PRO A 127 23.74 39.79 -4.31
CA PRO A 127 22.47 40.26 -3.70
C PRO A 127 21.50 41.02 -4.69
N SER A 128 20.41 41.60 -4.12
CA SER A 128 19.57 42.73 -4.61
C SER A 128 18.37 42.39 -5.53
N SER A 129 17.17 42.99 -5.47
CA SER A 129 16.69 44.27 -4.90
C SER A 129 15.14 44.27 -4.76
N ALA A 130 14.60 45.07 -3.80
CA ALA A 130 13.32 45.82 -3.70
C ALA A 130 12.07 45.39 -4.54
N ASN A 131 10.79 45.40 -4.12
CA ASN A 131 10.02 46.14 -3.08
C ASN A 131 8.54 45.57 -3.04
N PRO A 132 7.53 46.18 -2.34
CA PRO A 132 6.64 45.44 -1.42
C PRO A 132 5.14 45.30 -1.82
N ALA A 133 4.40 44.67 -0.89
CA ALA A 133 2.95 44.69 -0.63
C ALA A 133 2.16 43.45 -1.09
N LYS A 134 1.65 42.65 -0.13
CA LYS A 134 0.20 42.50 0.17
C LYS A 134 -0.12 41.32 1.11
N HIS A 135 -0.92 41.64 2.14
CA HIS A 135 -1.89 40.83 2.89
C HIS A 135 -1.46 39.56 3.63
N SER A 136 -1.51 39.65 4.97
CA SER A 136 -1.65 38.54 5.90
C SER A 136 -3.01 37.83 5.73
N LEU A 137 -3.01 36.49 5.64
CA LEU A 137 -3.58 35.54 6.61
C LEU A 137 -3.95 34.19 5.93
N LEU A 138 -3.63 33.11 6.66
CA LEU A 138 -4.06 31.70 6.54
C LEU A 138 -3.21 30.72 5.69
N PRO A 139 -2.43 29.81 6.31
CA PRO A 139 -2.00 28.57 5.68
C PRO A 139 -3.08 27.47 5.84
N LEU A 140 -3.65 27.09 4.70
CA LEU A 140 -4.40 25.84 4.51
C LEU A 140 -3.46 24.63 4.77
N PRO A 141 -3.91 23.53 5.39
CA PRO A 141 -3.05 22.36 5.57
C PRO A 141 -2.85 21.68 4.21
N THR A 142 -1.70 21.96 3.60
CA THR A 142 -1.14 21.20 2.48
C THR A 142 -0.84 19.79 2.97
N GLY A 143 -1.66 18.84 2.53
CA GLY A 143 -1.30 17.42 2.61
C GLY A 143 0.04 17.18 1.90
N PRO A 144 0.80 16.15 2.31
CA PRO A 144 2.10 15.88 1.71
C PRO A 144 1.91 15.45 0.25
N THR A 145 2.25 16.34 -0.68
CA THR A 145 2.53 15.98 -2.06
C THR A 145 3.65 14.94 -2.01
N LEU A 146 3.33 13.70 -2.35
CA LEU A 146 4.29 12.62 -2.60
C LEU A 146 5.32 13.13 -3.61
N LEU A 147 6.48 13.60 -3.12
CA LEU A 147 7.54 14.09 -3.97
C LEU A 147 8.34 12.85 -4.42
N LEU A 148 7.83 12.18 -5.45
CA LEU A 148 8.56 11.10 -6.11
C LEU A 148 9.90 11.64 -6.61
N THR A 149 10.96 10.85 -6.53
CA THR A 149 12.25 11.27 -7.09
C THR A 149 12.11 11.47 -8.61
N PRO A 150 12.84 12.40 -9.23
CA PRO A 150 12.79 12.61 -10.69
C PRO A 150 13.05 11.32 -11.49
N GLU A 151 13.85 10.41 -10.93
CA GLU A 151 14.16 9.11 -11.51
C GLU A 151 12.95 8.14 -11.48
N GLN A 152 12.20 8.10 -10.37
CA GLN A 152 10.97 7.31 -10.26
C GLN A 152 9.86 7.83 -11.19
N ILE A 153 9.72 9.16 -11.27
CA ILE A 153 8.77 9.81 -12.18
C ILE A 153 9.13 9.48 -13.63
N GLY A 154 10.42 9.58 -13.98
CA GLY A 154 10.92 9.22 -15.31
C GLY A 154 10.63 7.75 -15.67
N LYS A 155 10.84 6.83 -14.73
CA LYS A 155 10.54 5.41 -14.92
C LYS A 155 9.05 5.16 -15.15
N LEU A 156 8.17 5.77 -14.36
CA LEU A 156 6.72 5.65 -14.53
C LEU A 156 6.24 6.19 -15.88
N TYR A 157 6.77 7.32 -16.34
CA TYR A 157 6.45 7.83 -17.68
C TYR A 157 6.92 6.88 -18.78
N SER A 158 8.09 6.25 -18.62
CA SER A 158 8.59 5.25 -19.58
C SER A 158 7.71 4.00 -19.62
N GLU A 159 7.30 3.46 -18.46
CA GLU A 159 6.40 2.31 -18.39
C GLU A 159 5.01 2.63 -18.96
N LEU A 160 4.49 3.83 -18.70
CA LEU A 160 3.23 4.32 -19.27
C LEU A 160 3.32 4.44 -20.79
N ASP A 161 4.43 4.94 -21.32
CA ASP A 161 4.63 5.09 -22.76
C ASP A 161 4.71 3.73 -23.46
N MET A 162 5.45 2.78 -22.88
CA MET A 162 5.50 1.40 -23.36
C MET A 162 4.11 0.75 -23.36
N ALA A 163 3.32 0.94 -22.30
CA ALA A 163 1.96 0.41 -22.23
C ALA A 163 1.05 1.04 -23.31
N LYS A 164 1.14 2.35 -23.54
CA LYS A 164 0.40 3.04 -24.60
C LYS A 164 0.79 2.54 -25.98
N MET A 165 2.08 2.32 -26.22
CA MET A 165 2.57 1.74 -27.47
C MET A 165 2.02 0.33 -27.68
N ASN A 166 2.08 -0.53 -26.66
CA ASN A 166 1.54 -1.89 -26.72
C ASN A 166 0.05 -1.90 -27.05
N VAL A 167 -0.75 -1.04 -26.41
CA VAL A 167 -2.20 -0.91 -26.70
C VAL A 167 -2.45 -0.45 -28.13
N ARG A 168 -1.64 0.48 -28.66
CA ARG A 168 -1.76 0.92 -30.06
C ARG A 168 -1.45 -0.21 -31.03
N VAL A 169 -0.37 -0.95 -30.80
CA VAL A 169 0.01 -2.10 -31.64
C VAL A 169 -1.08 -3.17 -31.60
N MET A 170 -1.55 -3.57 -30.42
CA MET A 170 -2.65 -4.52 -30.26
C MET A 170 -3.92 -4.04 -30.97
N SER A 171 -4.25 -2.74 -30.86
CA SER A 171 -5.40 -2.17 -31.56
C SER A 171 -5.23 -2.14 -33.08
N SER A 172 -4.00 -2.00 -33.60
CA SER A 172 -3.73 -2.10 -35.04
C SER A 172 -3.91 -3.54 -35.51
N ILE A 173 -3.31 -4.50 -34.79
CA ILE A 173 -3.43 -5.93 -35.11
C ILE A 173 -4.91 -6.34 -35.14
N LEU A 174 -5.70 -5.92 -34.15
CA LEU A 174 -7.13 -6.23 -34.12
C LEU A 174 -7.97 -5.53 -35.21
N LYS A 175 -7.48 -4.43 -35.79
CA LYS A 175 -8.13 -3.77 -36.93
C LYS A 175 -7.77 -4.42 -38.25
N ASP A 176 -6.54 -4.91 -38.37
CA ASP A 176 -6.04 -5.57 -39.58
C ASP A 176 -6.56 -7.02 -39.70
N ASN A 177 -6.91 -7.65 -38.57
CA ASN A 177 -7.48 -8.99 -38.54
C ASN A 177 -9.01 -8.94 -38.52
N VAL A 178 -9.65 -9.24 -39.67
CA VAL A 178 -11.09 -9.47 -39.77
C VAL A 178 -11.35 -10.98 -39.60
N PRO A 179 -12.15 -11.41 -38.61
CA PRO A 179 -12.51 -12.82 -38.44
C PRO A 179 -13.11 -13.39 -39.74
N GLY A 180 -12.51 -14.47 -40.26
CA GLY A 180 -12.94 -15.12 -41.51
C GLY A 180 -12.31 -14.58 -42.80
N SER A 181 -11.39 -13.60 -42.70
CA SER A 181 -10.57 -13.11 -43.82
C SER A 181 -9.17 -13.75 -43.84
N GLU A 182 -9.07 -15.02 -43.45
CA GLU A 182 -7.81 -15.76 -43.49
C GLU A 182 -7.50 -16.18 -44.94
N ASN A 183 -6.22 -16.14 -45.32
CA ASN A 183 -5.80 -16.46 -46.68
C ASN A 183 -6.13 -17.94 -46.99
N PRO A 184 -6.91 -18.23 -48.05
CA PRO A 184 -7.31 -19.61 -48.35
C PRO A 184 -6.13 -20.53 -48.68
N ASP A 185 -5.02 -19.99 -49.22
CA ASP A 185 -3.80 -20.77 -49.46
C ASP A 185 -3.14 -21.22 -48.15
N ASP A 186 -3.14 -20.36 -47.12
CA ASP A 186 -2.59 -20.70 -45.79
C ASP A 186 -3.44 -21.78 -45.09
N MET A 187 -4.75 -21.79 -45.34
CA MET A 187 -5.66 -22.84 -44.87
C MET A 187 -5.41 -24.18 -45.56
N ASN A 188 -5.00 -24.17 -46.84
CA ASN A 188 -4.67 -25.39 -47.58
C ASN A 188 -3.38 -26.04 -47.08
N LEU A 189 -2.43 -25.25 -46.56
CA LEU A 189 -1.18 -25.74 -45.95
C LEU A 189 -1.36 -26.46 -44.61
N LEU A 190 -2.50 -26.27 -43.94
CA LEU A 190 -2.81 -26.91 -42.66
C LEU A 190 -3.50 -28.28 -42.81
N GLN A 191 -3.74 -28.74 -44.05
CA GLN A 191 -4.37 -30.02 -44.36
C GLN A 191 -3.33 -31.10 -44.70
#